data_AF-A0A1H4L1N8-F1
#
_entry.id   AF-A0A1H4L1N8-F1
#
_cell.length_a   1.000
_cell.length_b   1.000
_cell.length_c   1.000
_cell.angle_alpha   90.00
_cell.angle_beta   90.00
_cell.angle_gamma   90.00
#
_symmetry.space_group_name_H-M   'P 1'
#
loop_
_entity.id
_entity.type
_entity.pdbx_description
1 polymer ?
#
loop_
_entity_poly.entity_id
_entity_poly.type
_entity_poly.pdbx_seq_one_letter_code
_entity_poly.pdbx_strand_id
1 'polypeptide(L)'
;MIDTFNRTGPLMEAASYPAWTQQLIQDCSESKRRVVEHELYQRMRDNKLSAKIMRQYLIGGWPVVEQFALYMAQNLTKTRFARHPGEDMARRWLMRNIRVELNHADYWVHWSRAHGVTLEDLQAQHVPPELHALSHWCWHTSSADSLIVAIAATNYAIEGATGEWSAADFGAP
;
A
#
# COMPACT_ATOMS: atom_id res chain seq x y z
N MET A 1 -4.03 -27.51 22.74
CA MET A 1 -3.10 -26.37 22.85
C MET A 1 -3.74 -25.21 22.10
N ILE A 2 -3.77 -24.01 22.65
CA ILE A 2 -4.33 -22.84 21.96
C ILE A 2 -3.18 -22.13 21.26
N ASP A 3 -3.17 -22.08 19.93
CA ASP A 3 -2.15 -21.42 19.11
C ASP A 3 -2.36 -19.90 19.07
N THR A 4 -2.32 -19.24 20.23
CA THR A 4 -2.45 -17.78 20.35
C THR A 4 -1.08 -17.10 20.28
N PHE A 5 -0.96 -16.07 19.44
CA PHE A 5 0.19 -15.19 19.39
C PHE A 5 -0.04 -13.90 20.20
N ASN A 6 0.92 -13.53 21.04
CA ASN A 6 0.98 -12.24 21.71
C ASN A 6 2.41 -11.69 21.62
N ARG A 7 2.59 -10.53 20.99
CA ARG A 7 3.91 -9.93 20.74
C ARG A 7 4.55 -9.46 22.06
N THR A 8 5.81 -9.83 22.29
CA THR A 8 6.59 -9.40 23.46
C THR A 8 7.73 -8.43 23.11
N GLY A 9 8.38 -8.61 21.96
CA GLY A 9 9.46 -7.73 21.48
C GLY A 9 8.94 -6.45 20.79
N PRO A 10 9.84 -5.57 20.30
CA PRO A 10 9.50 -4.33 19.60
C PRO A 10 8.61 -4.51 18.37
N LEU A 11 7.75 -3.54 18.05
CA LEU A 11 6.76 -3.67 16.96
C LEU A 11 7.40 -3.82 15.57
N MET A 12 8.46 -3.05 15.32
CA MET A 12 9.10 -2.92 13.99
C MET A 12 10.28 -3.90 13.80
N GLU A 13 10.42 -4.91 14.66
CA GLU A 13 11.49 -5.90 14.57
C GLU A 13 10.93 -7.27 14.19
N ALA A 14 11.48 -7.90 13.14
CA ALA A 14 11.05 -9.21 12.67
C ALA A 14 11.19 -10.30 13.74
N ALA A 15 12.20 -10.19 14.62
CA ALA A 15 12.45 -11.12 15.71
C ALA A 15 11.32 -11.18 16.76
N SER A 16 10.42 -10.18 16.77
CA SER A 16 9.25 -10.13 17.65
C SER A 16 8.09 -11.03 17.19
N TYR A 17 8.22 -11.67 16.03
CA TYR A 17 7.19 -12.50 15.40
C TYR A 17 7.64 -13.97 15.26
N PRO A 18 6.72 -14.93 15.12
CA PRO A 18 7.05 -16.35 14.97
C PRO A 18 7.99 -16.63 13.80
N ALA A 19 8.70 -17.76 13.86
CA ALA A 19 9.67 -18.17 12.85
C ALA A 19 9.08 -18.23 11.43
N TRP A 20 7.83 -18.68 11.28
CA TRP A 20 7.17 -18.71 9.96
C TRP A 20 6.95 -17.30 9.40
N THR A 21 6.72 -16.29 10.25
CA THR A 21 6.57 -14.90 9.81
C THR A 21 7.91 -14.33 9.35
N GLN A 22 8.99 -14.66 10.05
CA GLN A 22 10.35 -14.30 9.64
C GLN A 22 10.72 -14.95 8.30
N GLN A 23 10.37 -16.22 8.11
CA GLN A 23 10.57 -16.91 6.84
C GLN A 23 9.76 -16.27 5.72
N LEU A 24 8.49 -15.92 5.95
CA LEU A 24 7.68 -15.19 4.96
C LEU A 24 8.32 -13.86 4.55
N ILE A 25 8.85 -13.10 5.51
CA ILE A 25 9.58 -11.85 5.22
C ILE A 25 10.79 -12.13 4.32
N GLN A 26 11.56 -13.17 4.66
CA GLN A 26 12.73 -13.57 3.88
C GLN A 26 12.35 -14.00 2.45
N ASP A 27 11.30 -14.79 2.30
CA ASP A 27 10.82 -15.28 1.00
C ASP A 27 10.31 -14.15 0.10
N CYS A 28 9.75 -13.09 0.69
CA CYS A 28 9.29 -11.90 -0.05
C CYS A 28 10.38 -10.83 -0.27
N SER A 29 11.56 -10.97 0.35
CA SER A 29 12.57 -9.90 0.44
C SER A 29 13.03 -9.39 -0.93
N GLU A 30 13.39 -10.28 -1.85
CA GLU A 30 13.87 -9.89 -3.18
C GLU A 30 12.76 -9.26 -4.03
N SER A 31 11.52 -9.77 -3.90
CA SER A 31 10.37 -9.20 -4.59
C SER A 31 10.09 -7.77 -4.13
N LYS A 32 10.25 -7.48 -2.84
CA LYS A 32 10.17 -6.13 -2.28
C LYS A 32 11.36 -5.27 -2.73
N ARG A 33 12.59 -5.79 -2.62
CA ARG A 33 13.84 -5.08 -2.91
C ARG A 33 13.84 -4.47 -4.31
N ARG A 34 13.50 -5.26 -5.33
CA ARG A 34 13.47 -4.78 -6.73
C ARG A 34 12.42 -3.68 -7.01
N VAL A 35 11.44 -3.50 -6.12
CA VAL A 35 10.46 -2.41 -6.18
C VAL A 35 11.01 -1.19 -5.46
N VAL A 36 11.39 -1.31 -4.19
CA VAL A 36 11.81 -0.17 -3.36
C VAL A 36 13.16 0.43 -3.79
N GLU A 37 14.03 -0.37 -4.42
CA GLU A 37 15.31 0.08 -4.98
C GLU A 37 15.25 0.34 -6.51
N HIS A 38 14.05 0.36 -7.10
CA HIS A 38 13.90 0.47 -8.56
C HIS A 38 14.52 1.76 -9.13
N GLU A 39 15.15 1.68 -10.31
CA GLU A 39 15.82 2.82 -10.97
C GLU A 39 14.87 4.03 -11.14
N LEU A 40 13.58 3.77 -11.38
CA LEU A 40 12.55 4.82 -11.48
C LEU A 40 12.58 5.76 -10.27
N TYR A 41 12.64 5.24 -9.04
CA TYR A 41 12.66 6.05 -7.82
C TYR A 41 14.00 6.75 -7.62
N GLN A 42 15.11 6.10 -7.97
CA GLN A 42 16.44 6.75 -7.93
C GLN A 42 16.49 7.97 -8.87
N ARG A 43 15.88 7.86 -10.06
CA ARG A 43 15.77 8.95 -11.03
C ARG A 43 14.74 10.00 -10.63
N MET A 44 13.67 9.61 -9.94
CA MET A 44 12.67 10.54 -9.41
C MET A 44 13.32 11.45 -8.36
N ARG A 45 14.02 10.85 -7.40
CA ARG A 45 14.80 11.52 -6.35
C ARG A 45 15.80 12.53 -6.94
N ASP A 46 16.51 12.10 -7.98
CA ASP A 46 17.53 12.92 -8.63
C ASP A 46 16.94 13.98 -9.60
N ASN A 47 15.61 14.09 -9.69
CA ASN A 47 14.89 14.93 -10.65
C ASN A 47 15.31 14.69 -12.13
N LYS A 48 15.53 13.40 -12.47
CA LYS A 48 15.99 12.91 -13.79
C LYS A 48 14.92 12.13 -14.57
N LEU A 49 13.70 12.00 -14.04
CA LEU A 49 12.60 11.43 -14.80
C LEU A 49 12.13 12.40 -15.88
N SER A 50 11.79 11.86 -17.06
CA SER A 50 11.19 12.68 -18.10
C SER A 50 9.76 13.08 -17.69
N ALA A 51 9.30 14.25 -18.15
CA ALA A 51 7.94 14.71 -17.90
C ALA A 51 6.87 13.71 -18.34
N LYS A 52 7.12 12.98 -19.45
CA LYS A 52 6.24 11.92 -19.94
C LYS A 52 6.10 10.78 -18.94
N ILE A 53 7.21 10.28 -18.38
CA ILE A 53 7.19 9.19 -17.41
C ILE A 53 6.56 9.65 -16.10
N MET A 54 6.89 10.86 -15.64
CA MET A 54 6.29 11.42 -14.41
C MET A 54 4.76 11.52 -14.54
N ARG A 55 4.26 11.99 -15.69
CA ARG A 55 2.81 12.04 -15.96
C ARG A 55 2.18 10.65 -15.93
N GLN A 56 2.82 9.64 -16.53
CA GLN A 56 2.31 8.26 -16.51
C GLN A 56 2.27 7.69 -15.09
N TYR A 57 3.31 7.94 -14.28
CA TYR A 57 3.38 7.51 -12.89
C TYR A 57 2.23 8.08 -12.05
N LEU A 58 2.01 9.40 -12.12
CA LEU A 58 0.98 10.09 -11.35
C LEU A 58 -0.44 9.64 -11.74
N ILE A 59 -0.69 9.44 -13.03
CA ILE A 59 -2.00 8.98 -13.51
C ILE A 59 -2.20 7.50 -13.17
N GLY A 60 -1.20 6.65 -13.39
CA GLY A 60 -1.34 5.21 -13.18
C GLY A 60 -1.40 4.80 -11.70
N GLY A 61 -0.76 5.56 -10.80
CA GLY A 61 -0.85 5.33 -9.35
C GLY A 61 -2.18 5.80 -8.75
N TRP A 62 -2.87 6.74 -9.40
CA TRP A 62 -4.07 7.39 -8.87
C TRP A 62 -5.18 6.43 -8.43
N PRO A 63 -5.59 5.40 -9.20
CA PRO A 63 -6.68 4.52 -8.79
C PRO A 63 -6.41 3.77 -7.49
N VAL A 64 -5.15 3.40 -7.22
CA VAL A 64 -4.77 2.71 -5.98
C VAL A 64 -4.84 3.67 -4.81
N VAL A 65 -4.38 4.91 -4.99
CA VAL A 65 -4.37 5.95 -3.95
C VAL A 65 -5.79 6.37 -3.60
N GLU A 66 -6.62 6.66 -4.61
CA GLU A 66 -8.00 7.09 -4.42
C GLU A 66 -8.84 6.01 -3.73
N GLN A 67 -8.64 4.74 -4.09
CA GLN A 67 -9.43 3.62 -3.57
C GLN A 67 -8.82 2.95 -2.34
N PHE A 68 -7.69 3.43 -1.81
CA PHE A 68 -6.98 2.73 -0.74
C PHE A 68 -7.84 2.55 0.52
N ALA A 69 -8.59 3.60 0.89
CA ALA A 69 -9.56 3.53 1.98
C ALA A 69 -10.74 2.59 1.69
N LEU A 70 -11.10 2.40 0.41
CA LEU A 70 -12.16 1.49 -0.01
C LEU A 70 -11.73 0.02 0.11
N TYR A 71 -10.46 -0.28 -0.17
CA TYR A 71 -9.89 -1.62 0.09
C TYR A 71 -9.99 -1.98 1.59
N MET A 72 -9.60 -1.04 2.45
CA MET A 72 -9.76 -1.18 3.90
C MET A 72 -11.23 -1.31 4.32
N ALA A 73 -12.14 -0.54 3.72
CA ALA A 73 -13.57 -0.64 3.99
C ALA A 73 -14.15 -2.00 3.61
N GLN A 74 -13.79 -2.55 2.44
CA GLN A 74 -14.19 -3.91 2.03
C GLN A 74 -13.70 -4.95 3.04
N ASN A 75 -12.44 -4.86 3.47
CA ASN A 75 -11.89 -5.75 4.50
C ASN A 75 -12.60 -5.60 5.85
N LEU A 76 -13.00 -4.38 6.23
CA LEU A 76 -13.77 -4.15 7.46
C LEU A 76 -15.12 -4.89 7.45
N THR A 77 -15.79 -5.00 6.30
CA THR A 77 -17.07 -5.73 6.17
C THR A 77 -16.94 -7.25 6.42
N LYS A 78 -15.73 -7.80 6.24
CA LYS A 78 -15.40 -9.21 6.52
C LYS A 78 -15.31 -9.50 8.02
N THR A 79 -15.18 -8.46 8.85
CA THR A 79 -15.02 -8.60 10.30
C THR A 79 -16.35 -8.84 11.04
N ARG A 80 -16.28 -9.57 12.16
CA ARG A 80 -17.34 -9.83 13.14
C ARG A 80 -16.76 -9.66 14.53
N PHE A 81 -17.48 -8.91 15.36
CA PHE A 81 -17.06 -8.58 16.73
C PHE A 81 -16.93 -9.86 17.58
N ALA A 82 -15.84 -9.97 18.35
CA ALA A 82 -15.58 -11.05 19.29
C ALA A 82 -15.52 -12.48 18.70
N ARG A 83 -15.35 -12.62 17.37
CA ARG A 83 -15.20 -13.94 16.72
C ARG A 83 -13.79 -14.50 16.87
N HIS A 84 -12.76 -13.66 16.80
CA HIS A 84 -11.36 -14.04 16.97
C HIS A 84 -10.53 -12.82 17.42
N PRO A 85 -9.53 -12.96 18.32
CA PRO A 85 -8.75 -11.81 18.82
C PRO A 85 -8.06 -10.98 17.71
N GLY A 86 -7.49 -11.65 16.71
CA GLY A 86 -6.89 -10.99 15.54
C GLY A 86 -7.90 -10.25 14.67
N GLU A 87 -9.17 -10.67 14.68
CA GLU A 87 -10.24 -10.04 13.91
C GLU A 87 -10.73 -8.75 14.58
N ASP A 88 -10.84 -8.73 15.91
CA ASP A 88 -11.13 -7.49 16.65
C ASP A 88 -9.98 -6.48 16.54
N MET A 89 -8.73 -6.96 16.52
CA MET A 89 -7.55 -6.12 16.25
C MET A 89 -7.64 -5.49 14.85
N ALA A 90 -7.90 -6.31 13.82
CA ALA A 90 -8.07 -5.84 12.45
C ALA A 90 -9.22 -4.83 12.32
N ARG A 91 -10.39 -5.12 12.91
CA ARG A 91 -11.55 -4.21 12.92
C ARG A 91 -11.19 -2.83 13.47
N ARG A 92 -10.59 -2.79 14.66
CA ARG A 92 -10.24 -1.52 15.33
C ARG A 92 -9.17 -0.75 14.56
N TRP A 93 -8.18 -1.46 14.01
CA TRP A 93 -7.11 -0.87 13.21
C TRP A 93 -7.67 -0.28 11.91
N LEU A 94 -8.49 -1.02 11.16
CA LEU A 94 -9.10 -0.56 9.91
C LEU A 94 -9.98 0.68 10.14
N MET A 95 -10.85 0.67 11.17
CA MET A 95 -11.69 1.84 11.49
C MET A 95 -10.88 3.10 11.76
N ARG A 96 -9.68 2.99 12.36
CA ARG A 96 -8.80 4.13 12.61
C ARG A 96 -8.06 4.56 11.35
N ASN A 97 -7.51 3.63 10.57
CA ASN A 97 -6.66 3.95 9.44
C ASN A 97 -7.46 4.39 8.19
N ILE A 98 -8.72 3.97 8.03
CA ILE A 98 -9.62 4.58 7.04
C ILE A 98 -9.70 6.11 7.24
N ARG A 99 -9.69 6.59 8.49
CA ARG A 99 -9.67 8.03 8.76
C ARG A 99 -8.32 8.67 8.47
N VAL A 100 -7.20 7.95 8.56
CA VAL A 100 -5.86 8.48 8.24
C VAL A 100 -5.80 8.91 6.78
N GLU A 101 -6.39 8.13 5.88
CA GLU A 101 -6.38 8.38 4.43
C GLU A 101 -7.21 9.58 3.96
N LEU A 102 -7.92 10.28 4.86
CA LEU A 102 -8.94 11.29 4.52
C LEU A 102 -8.48 12.32 3.48
N ASN A 103 -7.22 12.75 3.54
CA ASN A 103 -6.68 13.78 2.66
C ASN A 103 -5.57 13.29 1.72
N HIS A 104 -5.25 12.00 1.73
CA HIS A 104 -4.15 11.49 0.90
C HIS A 104 -4.47 11.56 -0.60
N ALA A 105 -5.72 11.35 -0.98
CA ALA A 105 -6.17 11.55 -2.37
C ALA A 105 -6.00 13.02 -2.80
N ASP A 106 -6.35 13.98 -1.95
CA ASP A 106 -6.16 15.42 -2.23
C ASP A 106 -4.67 15.76 -2.39
N TYR A 107 -3.81 15.20 -1.53
CA TYR A 107 -2.37 15.42 -1.62
C TYR A 107 -1.78 14.87 -2.92
N TRP A 108 -2.26 13.71 -3.39
CA TRP A 108 -1.86 13.18 -4.69
C TRP A 108 -2.31 14.06 -5.86
N VAL A 109 -3.51 14.65 -5.79
CA VAL A 109 -3.98 15.64 -6.77
C VAL A 109 -3.05 16.86 -6.78
N HIS A 110 -2.65 17.36 -5.61
CA HIS A 110 -1.72 18.49 -5.52
C HIS A 110 -0.33 18.15 -6.09
N TRP A 111 0.21 16.97 -5.76
CA TRP A 111 1.48 16.51 -6.34
C TRP A 111 1.39 16.39 -7.86
N SER A 112 0.30 15.80 -8.34
CA SER A 112 0.02 15.68 -9.78
C SER A 112 -0.01 17.04 -10.46
N ARG A 113 -0.69 18.01 -9.83
CA ARG A 113 -0.81 19.37 -10.36
C ARG A 113 0.53 20.09 -10.44
N ALA A 114 1.45 19.85 -9.50
CA ALA A 114 2.80 20.41 -9.52
C ALA A 114 3.62 19.96 -10.75
N HIS A 115 3.30 18.80 -11.33
CA HIS A 115 3.88 18.29 -12.58
C HIS A 115 3.02 18.55 -13.82
N GLY A 116 2.02 19.44 -13.71
CA GLY A 116 1.15 19.79 -14.83
C GLY A 116 0.10 18.74 -15.19
N VAL A 117 -0.13 17.74 -14.33
CA VAL A 117 -1.20 16.75 -14.48
C VAL A 117 -2.46 17.26 -13.79
N THR A 118 -3.53 17.46 -14.55
CA THR A 118 -4.80 17.97 -14.04
C THR A 118 -5.66 16.87 -13.41
N LEU A 119 -6.72 17.26 -12.68
CA LEU A 119 -7.70 16.29 -12.20
C LEU A 119 -8.39 15.55 -13.35
N GLU A 120 -8.65 16.23 -14.47
CA GLU A 120 -9.21 15.60 -15.68
C GLU A 120 -8.25 14.54 -16.24
N ASP A 121 -6.95 14.80 -16.26
CA ASP A 121 -5.95 13.81 -16.69
C ASP A 121 -5.95 12.57 -15.78
N LEU A 122 -6.08 12.76 -14.46
CA LEU A 122 -6.18 11.67 -13.49
C LEU A 122 -7.47 10.86 -13.69
N GLN A 123 -8.59 11.52 -13.98
CA GLN A 123 -9.87 10.85 -14.21
C GLN A 123 -9.90 10.10 -15.55
N ALA A 124 -9.26 10.63 -16.59
CA ALA A 124 -9.25 10.07 -17.94
C ALA A 124 -8.45 8.76 -18.03
N GLN A 125 -7.51 8.51 -17.11
CA GLN A 125 -6.76 7.25 -16.99
C GLN A 125 -6.09 6.77 -18.29
N HIS A 126 -5.58 7.70 -19.10
CA HIS A 126 -4.86 7.41 -20.34
C HIS A 126 -3.41 6.97 -20.07
N VAL A 127 -3.25 5.72 -19.62
CA VAL A 127 -1.96 5.04 -19.35
C VAL A 127 -1.95 3.62 -19.94
N PRO A 128 -0.77 2.98 -20.09
CA PRO A 128 -0.69 1.58 -20.47
C PRO A 128 -1.37 0.65 -19.45
N PRO A 129 -1.92 -0.50 -19.87
CA PRO A 129 -2.65 -1.42 -19.00
C PRO A 129 -1.78 -2.01 -17.87
N GLU A 130 -0.46 -2.07 -18.05
CA GLU A 130 0.48 -2.51 -17.02
C GLU A 130 0.38 -1.67 -15.74
N LEU A 131 0.03 -0.38 -15.85
CA LEU A 131 -0.14 0.52 -14.71
C LEU A 131 -1.50 0.33 -14.01
N HIS A 132 -2.49 -0.29 -14.67
CA HIS A 132 -3.80 -0.58 -14.07
C HIS A 132 -3.84 -1.91 -13.34
N ALA A 133 -2.95 -2.84 -13.67
CA ALA A 133 -2.93 -4.19 -13.10
C ALA A 133 -2.92 -4.18 -11.55
N LEU A 134 -2.19 -3.25 -10.94
CA LEU A 134 -2.14 -3.12 -9.48
C LEU A 134 -3.51 -2.77 -8.88
N SER A 135 -4.24 -1.81 -9.45
CA SER A 135 -5.58 -1.45 -8.97
C SER A 135 -6.59 -2.59 -9.11
N HIS A 136 -6.53 -3.34 -10.22
CA HIS A 136 -7.39 -4.50 -10.45
C HIS A 136 -7.11 -5.60 -9.43
N TRP A 137 -5.83 -5.87 -9.14
CA TRP A 137 -5.42 -6.81 -8.12
C TRP A 137 -5.88 -6.38 -6.72
N CYS A 138 -5.67 -5.12 -6.34
CA CYS A 138 -6.09 -4.58 -5.04
C CYS A 138 -7.59 -4.75 -4.83
N TRP A 139 -8.39 -4.44 -5.86
CA TRP A 139 -9.83 -4.63 -5.79
C TRP A 139 -10.23 -6.10 -5.69
N HIS A 140 -9.61 -6.97 -6.50
CA HIS A 140 -9.91 -8.41 -6.49
C HIS A 140 -9.68 -9.00 -5.10
N THR A 141 -8.48 -8.84 -4.53
CA THR A 141 -8.18 -9.42 -3.21
C THR A 141 -9.06 -8.83 -2.10
N SER A 142 -9.32 -7.52 -2.15
CA SER A 142 -10.21 -6.86 -1.19
C SER A 142 -11.66 -7.34 -1.29
N SER A 143 -12.13 -7.69 -2.49
CA SER A 143 -13.49 -8.17 -2.73
C SER A 143 -13.66 -9.66 -2.41
N ALA A 144 -12.75 -10.52 -2.87
CA ALA A 144 -12.97 -11.97 -2.90
C ALA A 144 -12.13 -12.77 -1.89
N ASP A 145 -10.93 -12.30 -1.53
CA ASP A 145 -10.05 -13.08 -0.66
C ASP A 145 -10.42 -12.97 0.82
N SER A 146 -9.88 -13.88 1.63
CA SER A 146 -9.99 -13.82 3.08
C SER A 146 -9.40 -12.51 3.65
N LEU A 147 -9.86 -12.11 4.84
CA LEU A 147 -9.42 -10.90 5.52
C LEU A 147 -7.89 -10.81 5.66
N ILE A 148 -7.24 -11.90 6.08
CA ILE A 148 -5.80 -11.94 6.33
C ILE A 148 -4.99 -11.78 5.04
N VAL A 149 -5.44 -12.40 3.93
CA VAL A 149 -4.76 -12.30 2.62
C VAL A 149 -4.88 -10.89 2.05
N ALA A 150 -6.08 -10.30 2.10
CA ALA A 150 -6.31 -8.97 1.57
C ALA A 150 -5.56 -7.88 2.36
N ILE A 151 -5.50 -7.98 3.70
CA ILE A 151 -4.67 -7.09 4.53
C ILE A 151 -3.18 -7.28 4.22
N ALA A 152 -2.71 -8.51 4.03
CA ALA A 152 -1.32 -8.77 3.68
C ALA A 152 -0.96 -8.15 2.31
N ALA A 153 -1.84 -8.27 1.32
CA ALA A 153 -1.62 -7.75 -0.02
C ALA A 153 -1.66 -6.21 -0.10
N THR A 154 -2.46 -5.55 0.72
CA THR A 154 -2.66 -4.09 0.65
C THR A 154 -1.91 -3.38 1.77
N ASN A 155 -2.37 -3.51 3.01
CA ASN A 155 -1.85 -2.77 4.14
C ASN A 155 -0.42 -3.15 4.54
N TYR A 156 -0.01 -4.41 4.32
CA TYR A 156 1.38 -4.80 4.59
C TYR A 156 2.28 -4.58 3.37
N ALA A 157 1.98 -5.19 2.23
CA ALA A 157 2.87 -5.15 1.08
C ALA A 157 2.95 -3.77 0.41
N ILE A 158 1.80 -3.13 0.13
CA ILE A 158 1.77 -1.85 -0.61
C ILE A 158 2.19 -0.70 0.29
N GLU A 159 1.62 -0.56 1.49
CA GLU A 159 2.02 0.54 2.39
C GLU A 159 3.47 0.40 2.83
N GLY A 160 3.94 -0.82 3.11
CA GLY A 160 5.32 -1.08 3.49
C GLY A 160 6.31 -0.70 2.39
N ALA A 161 6.04 -1.10 1.14
CA ALA A 161 6.87 -0.68 0.01
C ALA A 161 6.76 0.84 -0.26
N THR A 162 5.58 1.42 -0.05
CA THR A 162 5.31 2.85 -0.25
C THR A 162 6.03 3.74 0.75
N GLY A 163 6.09 3.34 2.02
CA GLY A 163 6.90 4.02 3.01
C GLY A 163 8.38 4.08 2.62
N GLU A 164 8.93 2.99 2.07
CA GLU A 164 10.33 2.92 1.68
C GLU A 164 10.66 3.72 0.42
N TRP A 165 9.89 3.56 -0.67
CA TRP A 165 10.19 4.28 -1.91
C TRP A 165 9.92 5.78 -1.78
N SER A 166 8.92 6.20 -1.00
CA SER A 166 8.65 7.63 -0.77
C SER A 166 9.74 8.29 0.08
N ALA A 167 10.26 7.60 1.10
CA ALA A 167 11.41 8.07 1.86
C ALA A 167 12.68 8.18 1.01
N ALA A 168 12.86 7.26 0.05
CA ALA A 168 13.96 7.33 -0.91
C ALA A 168 13.83 8.52 -1.88
N ASP A 169 12.61 8.89 -2.25
CA ASP A 169 12.32 9.99 -3.19
C ASP A 169 12.43 11.37 -2.52
N PHE A 170 11.76 11.56 -1.38
CA PHE A 170 11.71 12.85 -0.69
C PHE A 170 12.91 13.12 0.25
N GLY A 171 13.77 12.10 0.43
CA GLY A 171 14.78 12.09 1.49
C GLY A 171 14.15 11.77 2.85
N ALA A 172 14.88 11.06 3.71
CA ALA A 172 14.49 11.00 5.12
C ALA A 172 14.53 12.42 5.71
N PRO A 173 13.61 12.77 6.63
CA PRO A 173 13.70 14.04 7.36
C PRO A 173 15.06 14.21 8.05
#